data_AF-A0A4P8PWH2-F1
#
_entry.id   AF-A0A4P8PWH2-F1
#
_cell.length_a   1.000
_cell.length_b   1.000
_cell.length_c   1.000
_cell.angle_alpha   90.00
_cell.angle_beta   90.00
_cell.angle_gamma   90.00
#
_symmetry.space_group_name_H-M   'P 1'
#
loop_
_entity.id
_entity.type
_entity.pdbx_description
1 polymer ?
#
loop_
_entity_poly.entity_id
_entity_poly.type
_entity_poly.pdbx_seq_one_letter_code
_entity_poly.pdbx_strand_id
1 'polypeptide(L)' 'MRTSSIGLIAGLLLAVAAAAGGFTGFLIALVLGAIGYLLGAHYDGDIDLSPLLRGRGHGRG' A
#
# COMPACT_ATOMS: atom_id res chain seq x y z
N MET A 1 -9.17 -5.49 -8.88
CA MET A 1 -8.90 -4.08 -9.25
C MET A 1 -7.58 -4.04 -10.02
N ARG A 2 -7.47 -3.30 -11.14
CA ARG A 2 -6.23 -3.29 -11.93
C ARG A 2 -5.10 -2.66 -11.11
N THR A 3 -3.87 -3.17 -11.25
CA THR A 3 -2.66 -2.62 -10.61
C THR A 3 -2.52 -1.09 -10.81
N SER A 4 -2.96 -0.60 -11.98
CA SER A 4 -3.01 0.83 -12.30
C SER A 4 -3.92 1.66 -11.36
N SER A 5 -5.05 1.09 -10.90
CA SER A 5 -5.95 1.77 -9.95
C SER A 5 -5.31 1.89 -8.55
N ILE A 6 -4.54 0.88 -8.14
CA ILE A 6 -3.82 0.89 -6.86
C ILE A 6 -2.72 1.94 -6.90
N GLY A 7 -1.97 2.01 -8.01
CA GLY A 7 -0.95 3.04 -8.21
C GLY A 7 -1.52 4.47 -8.21
N LEU A 8 -2.68 4.68 -8.85
CA LEU A 8 -3.37 5.97 -8.86
C LEU A 8 -3.74 6.39 -7.42
N ILE A 9 -4.42 5.51 -6.68
CA ILE A 9 -4.86 5.81 -5.31
C ILE A 9 -3.66 6.10 -4.41
N ALA A 10 -2.59 5.30 -4.49
CA ALA A 10 -1.37 5.51 -3.72
C ALA A 10 -0.72 6.87 -4.04
N GLY A 11 -0.60 7.22 -5.33
CA GLY A 11 -0.04 8.51 -5.75
C GLY A 11 -0.89 9.71 -5.32
N LEU A 12 -2.22 9.57 -5.34
CA LEU A 12 -3.14 10.64 -4.96
C LEU A 12 -3.09 10.91 -3.44
N LEU A 13 -3.04 9.86 -2.62
CA LEU A 13 -2.83 9.98 -1.17
C LEU A 13 -1.49 10.64 -0.85
N LEU A 14 -0.45 10.27 -1.60
CA LEU A 14 0.89 10.82 -1.43
C LEU A 14 0.96 12.32 -1.79
N ALA A 15 0.26 12.73 -2.84
CA ALA A 15 0.13 14.14 -3.22
C ALA A 15 -0.62 14.96 -2.15
N VAL A 16 -1.70 14.40 -1.57
CA VAL A 16 -2.44 15.05 -0.47
C VAL A 16 -1.57 15.21 0.78
N ALA A 17 -0.79 14.20 1.14
CA ALA A 17 0.14 14.28 2.27
C ALA A 17 1.21 15.37 2.07
N ALA A 18 1.75 15.48 0.85
CA ALA A 18 2.67 16.55 0.48
C ALA A 18 2.03 17.94 0.50
N ALA A 19 0.78 18.06 0.04
CA ALA A 19 0.06 19.34 0.04
C ALA A 19 -0.33 19.81 1.45
N ALA A 20 -0.71 18.88 2.34
CA ALA A 20 -1.18 19.20 3.69
C ALA A 20 -0.05 19.61 4.65
N GLY A 21 1.17 19.11 4.47
CA GLY A 21 2.29 19.37 5.39
C GLY A 21 3.60 19.76 4.72
N GLY A 22 3.62 20.02 3.41
CA GLY A 22 4.83 20.25 2.64
C GLY A 22 5.75 19.02 2.57
N PHE A 23 7.03 19.25 2.31
CA PHE A 23 8.04 18.18 2.19
C PHE A 23 8.23 17.41 3.51
N THR A 24 8.22 18.10 4.66
CA THR A 24 8.35 17.47 5.97
C THR A 24 7.13 16.64 6.33
N GLY A 25 5.91 17.13 6.03
CA GLY A 25 4.68 16.36 6.22
C GLY A 25 4.63 15.09 5.36
N PHE A 26 5.10 15.16 4.12
CA PHE A 26 5.27 14.00 3.25
C PHE A 26 6.23 12.97 3.84
N LEU A 27 7.41 13.39 4.34
CA LEU A 27 8.39 12.46 4.92
C LEU A 27 7.84 11.77 6.16
N ILE A 28 7.14 12.50 7.04
CA ILE A 28 6.50 11.92 8.23
C ILE A 28 5.41 10.93 7.80
N ALA A 29 4.56 11.29 6.83
CA ALA A 29 3.51 10.40 6.33
C ALA A 29 4.08 9.14 5.65
N LEU A 30 5.18 9.26 4.91
CA LEU A 30 5.87 8.13 4.28
C LEU A 30 6.45 7.18 5.32
N VAL A 31 7.14 7.72 6.33
CA VAL A 31 7.71 6.93 7.44
C VAL A 31 6.60 6.25 8.24
N LEU A 32 5.53 6.98 8.57
CA LEU A 32 4.41 6.42 9.33
C LEU A 32 3.63 5.36 8.54
N GLY A 33 3.43 5.59 7.23
CA GLY A 33 2.82 4.62 6.33
C GLY A 33 3.69 3.36 6.15
N ALA A 34 5.01 3.52 6.05
CA ALA A 34 5.93 2.39 5.99
C ALA A 34 5.93 1.58 7.30
N ILE A 35 5.90 2.27 8.44
CA ILE A 35 5.80 1.64 9.77
C ILE A 35 4.46 0.89 9.90
N GLY A 36 3.35 1.51 9.52
CA GLY A 36 2.02 0.88 9.53
C GLY A 36 1.92 -0.33 8.59
N TYR A 37 2.54 -0.25 7.42
CA TYR A 37 2.66 -1.38 6.49
C TYR A 37 3.51 -2.50 7.08
N LEU A 38 4.67 -2.19 7.68
CA LEU A 38 5.54 -3.18 8.31
C LEU A 38 4.84 -3.88 9.49
N LEU A 39 4.15 -3.10 10.33
CA LEU A 39 3.36 -3.62 11.44
C LEU A 39 2.24 -4.51 10.94
N GLY A 40 1.45 -4.05 9.97
CA GLY A 40 0.39 -4.85 9.34
C GLY A 40 0.92 -6.14 8.72
N ALA A 41 2.03 -6.07 8.00
CA ALA A 41 2.71 -7.23 7.43
C ALA A 41 3.28 -8.18 8.51
N HIS A 42 3.65 -7.67 9.68
CA HIS A 42 4.10 -8.49 10.80
C HIS A 42 2.95 -9.18 11.52
N TYR A 43 1.80 -8.50 11.67
CA TYR A 43 0.56 -9.11 12.15
C TYR A 43 0.00 -10.16 11.16
N ASP A 44 0.27 -10.01 9.86
CA ASP A 44 -0.02 -11.02 8.83
C ASP A 44 0.78 -12.33 9.00
N GLY A 45 1.66 -12.43 9.99
CA GLY A 45 2.19 -13.72 10.45
C GLY A 45 1.11 -14.70 10.99
N ASP A 46 -0.11 -14.22 11.25
CA ASP A 46 -1.30 -15.03 11.59
C ASP A 46 -2.42 -14.91 10.53
N ILE A 47 -2.34 -13.94 9.63
CA ILE A 47 -3.34 -13.71 8.58
C ILE A 47 -2.75 -14.16 7.25
N ASP A 48 -3.17 -15.35 6.88
CA ASP A 48 -2.94 -16.00 5.60
C ASP A 48 -3.05 -15.01 4.43
N LEU A 49 -1.90 -14.56 3.94
CA LEU A 49 -1.74 -13.80 2.69
C LEU A 49 -1.96 -14.68 1.44
N SER A 50 -2.33 -15.97 1.59
CA SER A 50 -2.70 -16.85 0.47
C SER A 50 -3.76 -16.27 -0.46
N PRO A 51 -4.81 -15.57 0.00
CA PRO A 51 -5.81 -15.01 -0.92
C PRO A 51 -5.24 -13.87 -1.77
N LEU A 52 -4.30 -13.09 -1.23
CA LEU A 52 -3.66 -11.96 -1.93
C LEU A 52 -2.61 -12.45 -2.96
N LEU A 53 -1.98 -13.61 -2.75
CA LEU A 53 -1.12 -14.25 -3.77
C LEU A 53 -1.90 -15.07 -4.81
N ARG A 54 -3.09 -15.60 -4.48
CA ARG A 54 -3.87 -16.50 -5.37
C ARG A 54 -4.64 -15.78 -6.49
N GLY A 55 -4.64 -14.45 -6.50
CA GLY A 55 -5.17 -13.61 -7.59
C GLY A 55 -4.40 -13.66 -8.91
N ARG A 56 -3.35 -14.48 -9.05
CA ARG A 56 -2.63 -14.74 -10.32
C ARG A 56 -3.00 -16.09 -10.97
N GLY A 57 -4.09 -16.72 -10.55
CA GLY A 57 -4.66 -17.90 -11.19
C GLY A 57 -5.74 -17.57 -12.21
N HIS A 58 -5.38 -17.20 -13.44
CA HIS A 58 -6.25 -17.44 -14.59
C HIS A 58 -5.46 -18.01 -15.78
N GLY A 59 -5.42 -19.34 -15.80
CA GLY A 59 -5.68 -20.20 -16.95
C GLY A 59 -5.20 -19.74 -18.31
N ARG A 60 -4.08 -20.33 -18.75
CA ARG A 60 -3.93 -20.75 -20.15
C ARG A 60 -4.69 -22.07 -20.30
N GLY A 61 -5.51 -22.20 -21.34
CA GLY A 61 -6.26 -23.41 -21.70
C GLY A 61 -7.46 -23.07 -22.55
#